data_AF-A0A1V5VTJ5-F1
#
_entry.id   AF-A0A1V5VTJ5-F1
#
_cell.length_a   1.000
_cell.length_b   1.000
_cell.length_c   1.000
_cell.angle_alpha   90.00
_cell.angle_beta   90.00
_cell.angle_gamma   90.00
#
_symmetry.space_group_name_H-M   'P 1'
#
loop_
_entity.id
_entity.type
_entity.pdbx_description
1 polymer ?
#
loop_
_entity_poly.entity_id
_entity_poly.type
_entity_poly.pdbx_seq_one_letter_code
_entity_poly.pdbx_strand_id
1 'polypeptide(L)'
;MKYSFLRHLYKDRVPDEDNKYKRLVELLAKGDLDEFISVMSSIFAGITYDEGSRINEANFHTLFYVTLAAGGLPARSQVLNYSGRIDMVVEVKDKVYIFEFKCNQSADKAIEQIRQKKYYEGFTSSAKEIYLVGINFDMEKRNIAQYKWEIVA
;
A
#
# COMPACT_ATOMS: atom_id res chain seq x y z
N MET A 1 23.50 18.52 -9.80
CA MET A 1 23.94 17.80 -11.03
C MET A 1 23.84 16.26 -10.95
N LYS A 2 23.99 15.60 -9.79
CA LYS A 2 23.99 14.11 -9.68
C LYS A 2 22.69 13.40 -10.10
N TYR A 3 21.52 14.02 -9.92
CA TYR A 3 20.22 13.39 -10.29
C TYR A 3 19.89 13.43 -11.78
N SER A 4 20.60 14.25 -12.57
CA SER A 4 20.30 14.42 -14.00
C SER A 4 20.65 13.19 -14.82
N PHE A 5 21.79 12.56 -14.51
CA PHE A 5 22.28 11.38 -15.22
C PHE A 5 21.45 10.13 -14.93
N LEU A 6 21.11 9.89 -13.66
CA LEU A 6 20.25 8.78 -13.26
C LEU A 6 18.83 8.92 -13.84
N ARG A 7 18.29 10.14 -13.89
CA ARG A 7 16.98 10.40 -14.49
C ARG A 7 16.99 10.15 -16.01
N HIS A 8 18.11 10.42 -16.68
CA HIS A 8 18.29 10.15 -18.10
C HIS A 8 18.39 8.62 -18.35
N LEU A 9 19.25 7.93 -17.60
CA LEU A 9 19.38 6.46 -17.67
C LEU A 9 18.07 5.72 -17.36
N TYR A 10 17.27 6.22 -16.41
CA TYR A 10 15.98 5.62 -16.09
C TYR A 10 14.98 5.78 -17.24
N LYS A 11 14.92 6.98 -17.85
CA LYS A 11 14.06 7.25 -19.01
C LYS A 11 14.48 6.46 -20.25
N ASP A 12 15.78 6.23 -20.44
CA ASP A 12 16.30 5.53 -21.61
C ASP A 12 16.18 4.01 -21.50
N ARG A 13 16.14 3.44 -20.28
CA ARG A 13 16.02 1.98 -20.06
C ARG A 13 14.63 1.48 -19.69
N VAL A 14 13.80 2.33 -19.12
CA VAL A 14 12.43 1.98 -18.70
C VAL A 14 11.48 2.79 -19.58
N PRO A 15 10.71 2.15 -20.49
CA PRO A 15 9.72 2.84 -21.31
C PRO A 15 8.83 3.73 -20.43
N ASP A 16 8.65 5.01 -20.80
CA ASP A 16 7.89 6.01 -20.01
C ASP A 16 6.38 5.72 -20.03
N GLU A 17 5.93 4.84 -20.91
CA GLU A 17 4.58 4.29 -20.96
C GLU A 17 4.53 2.97 -20.16
N ASP A 18 3.58 2.84 -19.24
CA ASP A 18 3.27 1.64 -18.44
C ASP A 18 4.14 1.28 -17.22
N ASN A 19 4.89 2.22 -16.64
CA ASN A 19 5.47 1.96 -15.31
C ASN A 19 4.40 2.04 -14.20
N LYS A 20 3.69 0.91 -13.99
CA LYS A 20 2.66 0.75 -12.96
C LYS A 20 3.17 1.14 -11.56
N TYR A 21 4.43 0.85 -11.24
CA TYR A 21 5.02 1.17 -9.92
C TYR A 21 5.18 2.67 -9.68
N LYS A 22 5.65 3.42 -10.70
CA LYS A 22 5.68 4.90 -10.65
C LYS A 22 4.27 5.46 -10.53
N ARG A 23 3.31 4.89 -11.26
CA ARG A 23 1.91 5.30 -11.20
C ARG A 23 1.31 5.12 -9.79
N LEU A 24 1.62 4.04 -9.08
CA LEU A 24 1.20 3.85 -7.68
C LEU A 24 1.68 5.00 -6.78
N VAL A 25 2.94 5.43 -6.93
CA VAL A 25 3.49 6.56 -6.17
C VAL A 25 2.74 7.85 -6.48
N GLU A 26 2.47 8.11 -7.76
CA GLU A 26 1.75 9.32 -8.18
C GLU A 26 0.31 9.35 -7.68
N LEU A 27 -0.37 8.21 -7.63
CA LEU A 27 -1.76 8.09 -7.16
C LEU A 27 -1.85 8.32 -5.64
N LEU A 28 -0.97 7.71 -4.84
CA LEU A 28 -0.88 8.03 -3.41
C LEU A 28 -0.48 9.49 -3.19
N ALA A 29 0.40 10.05 -4.01
CA ALA A 29 0.74 11.47 -3.91
C ALA A 29 -0.40 12.43 -4.32
N LYS A 30 -1.49 11.91 -4.90
CA LYS A 30 -2.71 12.65 -5.29
C LYS A 30 -3.89 12.36 -4.35
N GLY A 31 -3.84 11.33 -3.52
CA GLY A 31 -5.01 10.88 -2.74
C GLY A 31 -5.96 9.94 -3.49
N ASP A 32 -5.60 9.48 -4.69
CA ASP A 32 -6.48 8.67 -5.54
C ASP A 32 -6.37 7.18 -5.19
N LEU A 33 -7.07 6.78 -4.12
CA LEU A 33 -7.02 5.41 -3.60
C LEU A 33 -7.76 4.40 -4.48
N ASP A 34 -8.81 4.82 -5.19
CA ASP A 34 -9.58 3.91 -6.03
C ASP A 34 -8.75 3.43 -7.22
N GLU A 35 -8.12 4.37 -7.94
CA GLU A 35 -7.24 4.00 -9.05
C GLU A 35 -5.96 3.32 -8.54
N PHE A 36 -5.46 3.69 -7.36
CA PHE A 36 -4.33 3.00 -6.74
C PHE A 36 -4.62 1.52 -6.50
N ILE A 37 -5.79 1.19 -5.93
CA ILE A 37 -6.19 -0.21 -5.70
C ILE A 37 -6.42 -0.96 -7.02
N SER A 38 -6.96 -0.28 -8.04
CA SER A 38 -7.10 -0.84 -9.39
C SER A 38 -5.74 -1.26 -9.98
N VAL A 39 -4.74 -0.36 -9.91
CA VAL A 39 -3.37 -0.65 -10.38
C VAL A 39 -2.72 -1.76 -9.56
N MET A 40 -2.86 -1.76 -8.23
CA MET A 40 -2.36 -2.84 -7.36
C MET A 40 -2.97 -4.20 -7.73
N SER A 41 -4.28 -4.24 -7.95
CA SER A 41 -5.00 -5.47 -8.32
C SER A 41 -4.55 -6.00 -9.69
N SER A 42 -4.25 -5.10 -10.64
CA SER A 42 -3.66 -5.45 -11.95
C SER A 42 -2.26 -6.04 -11.81
N ILE A 43 -1.43 -5.52 -10.90
CA ILE A 43 -0.11 -6.10 -10.62
C ILE A 43 -0.26 -7.50 -10.02
N PHE A 44 -1.16 -7.69 -9.05
CA PHE A 44 -1.37 -8.98 -8.39
C PHE A 44 -1.90 -10.04 -9.37
N ALA A 45 -2.79 -9.66 -10.29
CA ALA A 45 -3.30 -10.54 -11.33
C ALA A 45 -2.22 -11.03 -12.31
N GLY A 46 -1.11 -10.28 -12.46
CA GLY A 46 0.00 -10.65 -13.32
C GLY A 46 1.02 -11.59 -12.68
N ILE A 47 0.90 -11.90 -11.38
CA ILE A 47 1.86 -12.76 -10.68
C ILE A 47 1.47 -14.22 -10.90
N THR A 48 2.35 -14.97 -11.52
CA THR A 48 2.22 -16.42 -11.68
C THR A 48 2.55 -17.12 -10.36
N TYR A 49 1.85 -18.22 -10.09
CA TYR A 49 2.14 -19.04 -8.92
C TYR A 49 2.01 -20.52 -9.24
N ASP A 50 2.77 -21.34 -8.53
CA ASP A 50 2.72 -22.79 -8.68
C ASP A 50 1.44 -23.39 -8.08
N GLU A 51 0.93 -24.45 -8.72
CA GLU A 51 -0.16 -25.25 -8.19
C GLU A 51 0.23 -25.84 -6.83
N GLY A 52 -0.65 -25.67 -5.83
CA GLY A 52 -0.41 -26.16 -4.46
C GLY A 52 0.37 -25.21 -3.55
N SER A 53 0.84 -24.05 -4.04
CA SER A 53 1.50 -23.05 -3.20
C SER A 53 0.52 -22.54 -2.12
N ARG A 54 0.84 -22.75 -0.83
CA ARG A 54 0.04 -22.22 0.28
C ARG A 54 0.40 -20.75 0.52
N ILE A 55 -0.51 -19.84 0.20
CA ILE A 55 -0.37 -18.42 0.54
C ILE A 55 -0.99 -18.20 1.92
N ASN A 56 -0.35 -17.35 2.73
CA ASN A 56 -0.92 -16.86 3.99
C ASN A 56 -0.93 -15.32 3.99
N GLU A 57 -1.47 -14.74 5.05
CA GLU A 57 -1.58 -13.28 5.22
C GLU A 57 -0.21 -12.57 5.13
N ALA A 58 0.85 -13.14 5.72
CA ALA A 58 2.19 -12.57 5.68
C ALA A 58 2.74 -12.44 4.24
N ASN A 59 2.37 -13.35 3.34
CA ASN A 59 2.77 -13.27 1.93
C ASN A 59 2.12 -12.06 1.23
N PHE A 60 0.83 -11.78 1.49
CA PHE A 60 0.18 -10.58 0.94
C PHE A 60 0.79 -9.30 1.49
N HIS A 61 1.12 -9.24 2.78
CA HIS A 61 1.77 -8.07 3.38
C HIS A 61 3.12 -7.83 2.71
N THR A 62 3.91 -8.89 2.52
CA THR A 62 5.21 -8.84 1.88
C THR A 62 5.09 -8.40 0.43
N LEU A 63 4.15 -8.98 -0.32
CA LEU A 63 3.95 -8.65 -1.73
C LEU A 63 3.52 -7.19 -1.92
N PHE A 64 2.60 -6.72 -1.07
CA PHE A 64 2.16 -5.33 -1.08
C PHE A 64 3.32 -4.37 -0.76
N TYR A 65 4.08 -4.68 0.29
CA TYR A 65 5.28 -3.93 0.68
C TYR A 65 6.31 -3.85 -0.45
N VAL A 66 6.70 -5.00 -1.03
CA VAL A 66 7.71 -5.06 -2.10
C VAL A 66 7.23 -4.29 -3.34
N THR A 67 5.93 -4.36 -3.66
CA THR A 67 5.34 -3.62 -4.79
C THR A 67 5.50 -2.10 -4.59
N LEU A 68 5.23 -1.59 -3.39
CA LEU A 68 5.42 -0.17 -3.10
C LEU A 68 6.89 0.25 -3.00
N ALA A 69 7.73 -0.60 -2.41
CA ALA A 69 9.17 -0.37 -2.32
C ALA A 69 9.81 -0.32 -3.72
N ALA A 70 9.36 -1.15 -4.67
CA ALA A 70 9.78 -1.11 -6.07
C ALA A 70 9.41 0.22 -6.76
N GLY A 71 8.33 0.87 -6.34
CA GLY A 71 7.97 2.24 -6.77
C GLY A 71 8.85 3.33 -6.17
N GLY A 72 9.71 3.02 -5.20
CA GLY A 72 10.56 3.98 -4.50
C GLY A 72 9.88 4.71 -3.34
N LEU A 73 8.75 4.20 -2.85
CA LEU A 73 8.07 4.77 -1.69
C LEU A 73 8.80 4.37 -0.39
N PRO A 74 8.98 5.30 0.56
CA PRO A 74 9.43 4.97 1.91
C PRO A 74 8.27 4.33 2.69
N ALA A 75 7.91 3.10 2.33
CA ALA A 75 6.95 2.28 3.07
C ALA A 75 7.63 1.73 4.33
N ARG A 76 7.02 1.94 5.50
CA ARG A 76 7.42 1.30 6.75
C ARG A 76 6.45 0.16 7.03
N SER A 77 6.92 -1.07 6.85
CA SER A 77 6.17 -2.28 7.17
C SER A 77 6.39 -2.66 8.63
N GLN A 78 5.36 -3.18 9.30
CA GLN A 78 5.40 -3.65 10.70
C GLN A 78 5.83 -2.59 11.71
N VAL A 79 5.21 -1.41 11.66
CA VAL A 79 5.50 -0.34 12.62
C VAL A 79 4.87 -0.70 13.96
N LEU A 80 5.71 -0.95 14.98
CA LEU A 80 5.26 -1.07 16.36
C LEU A 80 4.89 0.33 16.87
N ASN A 81 3.71 0.45 17.45
CA ASN A 81 3.30 1.60 18.24
C ASN A 81 2.87 1.16 19.64
N TYR A 82 2.50 2.12 20.49
CA TYR A 82 2.17 1.85 21.88
C TYR A 82 0.92 0.95 22.06
N SER A 83 0.07 0.83 21.02
CA SER A 83 -1.22 0.14 21.06
C SER A 83 -1.26 -1.17 20.25
N GLY A 84 -0.22 -1.47 19.47
CA GLY A 84 -0.08 -2.71 18.70
C GLY A 84 0.91 -2.61 17.53
N ARG A 85 0.77 -3.51 16.56
CA ARG A 85 1.57 -3.53 15.32
C ARG A 85 0.71 -3.05 14.17
N ILE A 86 1.10 -1.94 13.56
CA ILE A 86 0.53 -1.48 12.30
C ILE A 86 1.12 -2.34 11.19
N ASP A 87 0.29 -2.86 10.30
CA ASP A 87 0.78 -3.66 9.19
C ASP A 87 1.70 -2.87 8.26
N MET A 88 1.26 -1.67 7.83
CA MET A 88 2.09 -0.81 6.99
C MET A 88 1.69 0.66 7.07
N VAL A 89 2.70 1.54 7.08
CA VAL A 89 2.53 3.00 6.96
C VAL A 89 3.29 3.49 5.72
N VAL A 90 2.65 4.33 4.93
CA VAL A 90 3.28 4.99 3.78
C VAL A 90 3.13 6.49 3.92
N GLU A 91 4.24 7.22 3.92
CA GLU A 91 4.25 8.67 3.93
C GLU A 91 4.67 9.18 2.54
N VAL A 92 3.83 9.99 1.90
CA VAL A 92 4.14 10.60 0.60
C VAL A 92 3.60 12.02 0.55
N LYS A 93 4.49 12.98 0.22
CA LYS A 93 4.21 14.42 0.30
C LYS A 93 3.58 14.82 1.66
N ASP A 94 2.38 15.37 1.61
CA ASP A 94 1.52 15.87 2.67
C ASP A 94 0.51 14.82 3.17
N LYS A 95 0.72 13.53 2.86
CA LYS A 95 -0.22 12.45 3.17
C LYS A 95 0.44 11.31 3.92
N VAL A 96 -0.31 10.72 4.86
CA VAL A 96 0.05 9.50 5.58
C VAL A 96 -1.04 8.47 5.31
N TYR A 97 -0.64 7.28 4.88
CA TYR A 97 -1.53 6.14 4.68
C TYR A 97 -1.22 5.08 5.73
N ILE A 98 -2.24 4.68 6.49
CA ILE A 98 -2.16 3.60 7.47
C ILE A 98 -2.96 2.44 6.90
N PHE A 99 -2.25 1.40 6.49
CA PHE A 99 -2.85 0.19 5.94
C PHE A 99 -2.99 -0.87 7.02
N GLU A 100 -4.14 -1.52 7.03
CA GLU A 100 -4.41 -2.75 7.77
C GLU A 100 -4.97 -3.79 6.81
N PHE A 101 -4.42 -4.99 6.86
CA PHE A 101 -4.74 -6.06 5.95
C PHE A 101 -5.54 -7.15 6.65
N LYS A 102 -6.41 -7.81 5.89
CA LYS A 102 -7.16 -9.00 6.32
C LYS A 102 -7.20 -9.99 5.15
N CYS A 103 -7.35 -11.28 5.45
CA CYS A 103 -7.52 -12.32 4.44
C CYS A 103 -8.82 -13.07 4.69
N ASN A 104 -9.68 -13.18 3.68
CA ASN A 104 -10.98 -13.84 3.75
C ASN A 104 -11.86 -13.35 4.91
N GLN A 105 -11.77 -12.06 5.26
CA GLN A 105 -12.64 -11.40 6.24
C GLN A 105 -13.35 -10.21 5.58
N SER A 106 -13.17 -8.98 6.05
CA SER A 106 -13.74 -7.77 5.46
C SER A 106 -12.84 -6.56 5.63
N ALA A 107 -12.94 -5.61 4.71
CA ALA A 107 -12.24 -4.32 4.82
C ALA A 107 -12.76 -3.48 6.00
N ASP A 108 -14.03 -3.65 6.41
CA ASP A 108 -14.60 -3.01 7.60
C ASP A 108 -13.86 -3.39 8.87
N LYS A 109 -13.57 -4.68 9.07
CA LYS A 109 -12.81 -5.16 10.23
C LYS A 109 -11.40 -4.56 10.28
N ALA A 110 -10.79 -4.33 9.12
CA ALA A 110 -9.50 -3.66 9.04
C ALA A 110 -9.61 -2.20 9.51
N ILE A 111 -10.60 -1.44 9.00
CA ILE A 111 -10.85 -0.06 9.44
C ILE A 111 -11.17 0.01 10.95
N GLU A 112 -12.03 -0.87 11.44
CA GLU A 112 -12.37 -0.98 12.87
C GLU A 112 -11.12 -1.22 13.72
N GLN A 113 -10.22 -2.11 13.30
CA GLN A 113 -8.99 -2.38 14.02
C GLN A 113 -8.08 -1.15 14.07
N ILE A 114 -7.89 -0.44 12.94
CA ILE A 114 -7.11 0.81 12.90
C ILE A 114 -7.66 1.83 13.91
N ARG A 115 -9.00 1.99 13.96
CA ARG A 115 -9.68 2.91 14.88
C ARG A 115 -9.53 2.50 16.34
N GLN A 116 -9.83 1.25 16.66
CA GLN A 116 -9.76 0.74 18.04
C GLN A 116 -8.36 0.86 18.61
N LYS A 117 -7.34 0.62 17.78
CA LYS A 117 -5.95 0.74 18.16
C LYS A 117 -5.41 2.16 18.03
N LYS A 118 -6.17 3.09 17.46
CA LYS A 118 -5.81 4.51 17.32
C LYS A 118 -4.44 4.73 16.66
N TYR A 119 -4.16 3.93 15.64
CA TYR A 119 -2.85 3.93 14.98
C TYR A 119 -2.44 5.29 14.37
N TYR A 120 -3.42 6.15 14.11
CA TYR A 120 -3.24 7.49 13.59
C TYR A 120 -2.79 8.54 14.62
N GLU A 121 -2.95 8.30 15.94
CA GLU A 121 -2.62 9.31 16.97
C GLU A 121 -1.16 9.77 16.93
N GLY A 122 -0.23 8.89 16.53
CA GLY A 122 1.19 9.25 16.36
C GLY A 122 1.47 10.23 15.21
N PHE A 123 0.49 10.46 14.33
CA PHE A 123 0.61 11.27 13.14
C PHE A 123 -0.25 12.54 13.16
N THR A 124 -1.16 12.71 14.14
CA THR A 124 -2.09 13.85 14.21
C THR A 124 -1.41 15.20 14.41
N SER A 125 -0.20 15.23 14.95
CA SER A 125 0.61 16.44 15.06
C SER A 125 1.33 16.83 13.77
N SER A 126 1.36 15.92 12.79
CA SER A 126 1.86 16.24 11.45
C SER A 126 0.77 17.01 10.69
N ALA A 127 1.12 18.10 10.02
CA ALA A 127 0.20 18.87 9.18
C ALA A 127 -0.18 18.10 7.88
N LYS A 128 -0.29 16.77 7.96
CA LYS A 128 -0.54 15.85 6.86
C LYS A 128 -1.97 15.32 6.93
N GLU A 129 -2.58 15.07 5.78
CA GLU A 129 -3.83 14.33 5.71
C GLU A 129 -3.57 12.85 6.01
N ILE A 130 -4.35 12.26 6.92
CA ILE A 130 -4.17 10.87 7.36
C ILE A 130 -5.30 10.01 6.80
N TYR A 131 -4.94 9.07 5.94
CA TYR A 131 -5.82 8.09 5.33
C TYR A 131 -5.73 6.77 6.09
N LEU A 132 -6.85 6.23 6.54
CA LEU A 132 -6.97 4.88 7.06
C LEU A 132 -7.44 3.99 5.92
N VAL A 133 -6.71 2.91 5.63
CA VAL A 133 -7.00 2.05 4.49
C VAL A 133 -7.09 0.60 4.95
N GLY A 134 -8.29 0.03 4.88
CA GLY A 134 -8.56 -1.37 5.16
C GLY A 134 -8.62 -2.18 3.88
N ILE A 135 -7.83 -3.24 3.77
CA ILE A 135 -7.80 -4.11 2.58
C ILE A 135 -8.09 -5.55 3.00
N ASN A 136 -9.01 -6.19 2.28
CA ASN A 136 -9.31 -7.60 2.42
C ASN A 136 -8.90 -8.35 1.15
N PHE A 137 -8.01 -9.33 1.30
CA PHE A 137 -7.58 -10.20 0.22
C PHE A 137 -8.45 -11.45 0.12
N ASP A 138 -8.69 -11.90 -1.10
CA ASP A 138 -9.23 -13.22 -1.42
C ASP A 138 -8.03 -14.17 -1.62
N MET A 139 -7.89 -15.15 -0.73
CA MET A 139 -6.74 -16.07 -0.78
C MET A 139 -6.81 -17.05 -1.95
N GLU A 140 -8.01 -17.36 -2.45
CA GLU A 140 -8.20 -18.27 -3.59
C GLU A 140 -7.90 -17.54 -4.90
N LYS A 141 -8.47 -16.34 -5.07
CA LYS A 141 -8.22 -15.48 -6.24
C LYS A 141 -6.86 -14.78 -6.20
N ARG A 142 -6.20 -14.80 -5.04
CA ARG A 142 -4.89 -14.19 -4.79
C ARG A 142 -4.84 -12.70 -5.13
N ASN A 143 -5.94 -12.01 -4.84
CA ASN A 143 -6.11 -10.60 -5.20
C ASN A 143 -6.91 -9.84 -4.13
N ILE A 144 -6.98 -8.53 -4.27
CA ILE A 144 -7.81 -7.66 -3.42
C ILE A 144 -9.28 -7.96 -3.70
N ALA A 145 -10.01 -8.38 -2.67
CA ALA A 145 -11.44 -8.67 -2.75
C ALA A 145 -12.27 -7.42 -2.47
N GLN A 146 -11.85 -6.66 -1.46
CA GLN A 146 -12.54 -5.47 -0.97
C GLN A 146 -11.51 -4.50 -0.39
N TYR A 147 -11.84 -3.22 -0.45
CA TYR A 147 -11.10 -2.18 0.25
C TYR A 147 -12.07 -1.13 0.77
N LYS A 148 -11.66 -0.44 1.84
CA LYS A 148 -12.33 0.75 2.36
C LYS A 148 -11.27 1.75 2.81
N TRP A 149 -11.61 3.02 2.72
CA TRP A 149 -10.76 4.07 3.23
C TRP A 149 -11.58 5.22 3.79
N GLU A 150 -10.96 5.95 4.69
CA GLU A 150 -11.50 7.17 5.29
C GLU A 150 -10.36 8.10 5.68
N ILE A 151 -10.65 9.39 5.82
CA ILE A 151 -9.70 10.40 6.28
C ILE A 151 -10.00 10.69 7.75
N VAL A 152 -8.95 10.74 8.58
CA VAL A 152 -9.06 11.17 9.97
C VAL A 152 -9.42 12.66 9.99
N ALA A 153 -10.54 12.99 10.63
CA ALA A 153 -11.01 14.37 10.80
C ALA A 153 -10.19 15.14 11.84
#